data_AF-A0A7H0XIY3-F1
#
_entry.id   AF-A0A7H0XIY3-F1
#
_cell.length_a   1.000
_cell.length_b   1.000
_cell.length_c   1.000
_cell.angle_alpha   90.00
_cell.angle_beta   90.00
_cell.angle_gamma   90.00
#
_symmetry.space_group_name_H-M   'P 1'
#
loop_
_entity.id
_entity.type
_entity.pdbx_description
1 polymer ?
#
loop_
_entity_poly.entity_id
_entity_poly.type
_entity_poly.pdbx_seq_one_letter_code
_entity_poly.pdbx_strand_id
1 'polypeptide(L)'
;HFRSIFPSQYFSVGVCLIPFLEHNDANRALMGSNMQRQAVPLVQPEKCIVGTGLEGQVALDSGSVAIAKEGGRIQYIDAGNITITSSVVQDTIGTELIVYQRSNSNTCIHQKPRVRQGEYVKRGQIIADSAATVGGELSLGKNILVAYMPWEGYNFEDAILISERLVYEDIFTSFQIVRYEIGAYWTNQGPEVITREIPHLDAHLLRHLDENGLVMIGSWI
;
A
#
# COMPACT_ATOMS: atom_id res chain seq x y z
N HIS A 1 33.51 -16.86 -26.49
CA HIS A 1 32.08 -17.19 -26.67
C HIS A 1 31.30 -16.58 -25.51
N PHE A 2 30.36 -15.68 -25.78
CA PHE A 2 29.45 -15.16 -24.76
C PHE A 2 28.19 -16.03 -24.69
N ARG A 3 27.68 -16.26 -23.49
CA ARG A 3 26.41 -16.96 -23.22
C ARG A 3 25.56 -16.09 -22.32
N SER A 4 24.24 -16.13 -22.51
CA SER A 4 23.30 -15.51 -21.58
C SER A 4 23.39 -16.21 -20.23
N ILE A 5 23.33 -15.42 -19.15
CA ILE A 5 23.46 -15.93 -17.78
C ILE A 5 22.08 -16.28 -17.23
N PHE A 6 21.07 -15.45 -17.50
CA PHE A 6 19.70 -15.66 -17.03
C PHE A 6 18.67 -15.39 -18.14
N PRO A 7 17.60 -16.22 -18.24
CA PRO A 7 16.50 -15.99 -19.19
C PRO A 7 15.78 -14.64 -18.97
N SER A 8 15.70 -14.18 -17.72
CA SER A 8 15.03 -12.93 -17.32
C SER A 8 15.79 -11.66 -17.69
N GLN A 9 17.06 -11.76 -18.13
CA GLN A 9 17.90 -10.60 -18.42
C GLN A 9 17.36 -9.70 -19.55
N TYR A 10 16.51 -10.25 -20.43
CA TYR A 10 15.93 -9.52 -21.55
C TYR A 10 14.64 -8.77 -21.19
N PHE A 11 14.06 -9.02 -20.03
CA PHE A 11 12.75 -8.54 -19.65
C PHE A 11 12.82 -7.50 -18.54
N SER A 12 11.84 -6.60 -18.50
CA SER A 12 11.70 -5.66 -17.39
C SER A 12 11.22 -6.36 -16.12
N VAL A 13 11.47 -5.75 -14.96
CA VAL A 13 11.05 -6.30 -13.65
C VAL A 13 9.55 -6.67 -13.63
N GLY A 14 8.67 -5.82 -14.17
CA GLY A 14 7.23 -6.09 -14.19
C GLY A 14 6.84 -7.29 -15.07
N VAL A 15 7.56 -7.52 -16.16
CA VAL A 15 7.35 -8.69 -17.03
C VAL A 15 7.88 -9.96 -16.35
N CYS A 16 9.00 -9.87 -15.63
CA CYS A 16 9.56 -10.98 -14.87
C CYS A 16 8.72 -11.40 -13.65
N LEU A 17 7.73 -10.60 -13.24
CA LEU A 17 6.77 -10.94 -12.19
C LEU A 17 5.55 -11.70 -12.71
N ILE A 18 5.43 -11.90 -14.04
CA ILE A 18 4.33 -12.65 -14.64
C ILE A 18 4.66 -14.15 -14.59
N PRO A 19 3.87 -14.98 -13.88
CA PRO A 19 4.08 -16.42 -13.87
C PRO A 19 3.78 -17.03 -15.24
N PHE A 20 4.52 -18.08 -15.61
CA PHE A 20 4.35 -18.80 -16.88
C PHE A 20 4.42 -17.88 -18.11
N LEU A 21 5.32 -16.88 -18.09
CA LEU A 21 5.46 -15.88 -19.15
C LEU A 21 5.63 -16.52 -20.54
N GLU A 22 6.31 -17.65 -20.63
CA GLU A 22 6.52 -18.44 -21.85
C GLU A 22 5.22 -18.94 -22.51
N HIS A 23 4.12 -19.00 -21.76
CA HIS A 23 2.80 -19.39 -22.24
C HIS A 23 1.89 -18.18 -22.55
N ASN A 24 2.38 -16.97 -22.37
CA ASN A 24 1.63 -15.75 -22.61
C ASN A 24 2.04 -15.08 -23.93
N ASP A 25 1.07 -14.59 -24.69
CA ASP A 25 1.36 -13.72 -25.82
C ASP A 25 1.99 -12.39 -25.37
N ALA A 26 2.89 -11.85 -26.18
CA ALA A 26 3.66 -10.65 -25.84
C ALA A 26 2.78 -9.44 -25.53
N ASN A 27 1.68 -9.24 -26.26
CA ASN A 27 0.79 -8.10 -26.03
C ASN A 27 0.05 -8.22 -24.70
N ARG A 28 -0.37 -9.44 -24.32
CA ARG A 28 -1.02 -9.69 -23.02
C ARG A 28 -0.04 -9.58 -21.86
N ALA A 29 1.20 -10.04 -22.05
CA ALA A 29 2.27 -9.86 -21.06
C ALA A 29 2.57 -8.37 -20.82
N LEU A 30 2.58 -7.55 -21.88
CA LEU A 30 2.74 -6.10 -21.76
C LEU A 30 1.59 -5.47 -20.95
N MET A 31 0.34 -5.86 -21.23
CA MET A 31 -0.82 -5.41 -20.46
C MET A 31 -0.68 -5.79 -18.98
N GLY A 32 -0.33 -7.05 -18.69
CA GLY A 32 -0.14 -7.54 -17.32
C GLY A 32 0.93 -6.75 -16.56
N SER A 33 2.07 -6.47 -17.18
CA SER A 33 3.14 -5.63 -16.60
C SER A 33 2.66 -4.20 -16.29
N ASN A 34 1.81 -3.62 -17.14
CA ASN A 34 1.27 -2.28 -16.91
C ASN A 34 0.19 -2.27 -15.82
N MET A 35 -0.67 -3.28 -15.79
CA MET A 35 -1.71 -3.46 -14.77
C MET A 35 -1.11 -3.59 -13.37
N GLN A 36 0.04 -4.27 -13.22
CA GLN A 36 0.75 -4.35 -11.94
C GLN A 36 1.11 -2.98 -11.37
N ARG A 37 1.49 -2.00 -12.20
CA ARG A 37 1.83 -0.64 -11.73
C ARG A 37 0.60 0.19 -11.33
N GLN A 38 -0.58 -0.22 -11.80
CA GLN A 38 -1.85 0.43 -11.49
C GLN A 38 -2.53 -0.18 -10.26
N ALA A 39 -1.96 -1.25 -9.70
CA ALA A 39 -2.51 -1.91 -8.53
C ALA A 39 -2.56 -0.95 -7.33
N VAL A 40 -3.71 -0.93 -6.66
CA VAL A 40 -3.94 -0.13 -5.47
C VAL A 40 -3.66 -0.99 -4.24
N PRO A 41 -2.89 -0.49 -3.24
CA PRO A 41 -2.66 -1.23 -2.01
C PRO A 41 -3.97 -1.55 -1.27
N LEU A 42 -4.19 -2.84 -1.02
CA LEU A 42 -5.35 -3.34 -0.26
C LEU A 42 -5.11 -3.16 1.23
N VAL A 43 -6.19 -3.17 2.03
CA VAL A 43 -6.08 -3.17 3.50
C VAL A 43 -5.38 -4.43 4.01
N GLN A 44 -5.68 -5.55 3.36
CA GLN A 44 -5.12 -6.86 3.66
C GLN A 44 -4.59 -7.50 2.37
N PRO A 45 -3.39 -7.14 1.89
CA PRO A 45 -2.79 -7.86 0.77
C PRO A 45 -2.48 -9.32 1.13
N GLU A 46 -2.26 -10.17 0.13
CA GLU A 46 -1.82 -11.55 0.31
C GLU A 46 -0.72 -11.89 -0.69
N LYS A 47 0.23 -12.72 -0.27
CA LYS A 47 1.27 -13.25 -1.16
C LYS A 47 0.62 -14.08 -2.26
N CYS A 48 1.08 -13.93 -3.50
CA CYS A 48 0.63 -14.79 -4.58
C CYS A 48 0.91 -16.28 -4.27
N ILE A 49 -0.05 -17.16 -4.57
CA ILE A 49 0.15 -18.62 -4.44
C ILE A 49 1.21 -19.10 -5.43
N VAL A 50 1.26 -18.47 -6.62
CA VAL A 50 2.23 -18.75 -7.67
C VAL A 50 2.97 -17.45 -8.00
N GLY A 51 4.24 -17.39 -7.62
CA GLY A 51 5.15 -16.29 -7.93
C GLY A 51 6.31 -16.73 -8.82
N THR A 52 7.14 -15.77 -9.24
CA THR A 52 8.34 -16.02 -10.05
C THR A 52 9.62 -16.08 -9.21
N GLY A 53 9.55 -15.69 -7.94
CA GLY A 53 10.66 -15.67 -6.99
C GLY A 53 11.38 -14.32 -6.91
N LEU A 54 10.99 -13.34 -7.73
CA LEU A 54 11.54 -11.99 -7.71
C LEU A 54 10.81 -11.05 -6.75
N GLU A 55 9.65 -11.44 -6.24
CA GLU A 55 8.77 -10.61 -5.41
C GLU A 55 9.48 -10.06 -4.17
N GLY A 56 10.34 -10.87 -3.54
CA GLY A 56 11.13 -10.46 -2.38
C GLY A 56 12.20 -9.42 -2.72
N GLN A 57 12.91 -9.62 -3.82
CA GLN A 57 13.93 -8.68 -4.30
C GLN A 57 13.29 -7.35 -4.73
N VAL A 58 12.15 -7.40 -5.43
CA VAL A 58 11.42 -6.21 -5.87
C VAL A 58 10.89 -5.42 -4.67
N ALA A 59 10.34 -6.10 -3.65
CA ALA A 59 9.89 -5.44 -2.44
C ALA A 59 11.04 -4.72 -1.72
N LEU A 60 12.21 -5.37 -1.60
CA LEU A 60 13.40 -4.78 -1.00
C LEU A 60 13.93 -3.57 -1.80
N ASP A 61 14.12 -3.75 -3.11
CA ASP A 61 14.68 -2.72 -3.99
C ASP A 61 13.73 -1.54 -4.21
N SER A 62 12.42 -1.72 -3.98
CA SER A 62 11.44 -0.63 -4.03
C SER A 62 11.65 0.42 -2.93
N GLY A 63 12.34 0.07 -1.85
CA GLY A 63 12.50 0.93 -0.67
C GLY A 63 11.23 1.18 0.13
N SER A 64 10.13 0.49 -0.19
CA SER A 64 8.84 0.69 0.50
C SER A 64 8.76 -0.03 1.85
N VAL A 65 9.56 -1.09 2.03
CA VAL A 65 9.65 -1.88 3.26
C VAL A 65 10.69 -1.29 4.22
N ALA A 66 10.46 -1.44 5.53
CA ALA A 66 11.47 -1.03 6.51
C ALA A 66 12.46 -2.18 6.76
N ILE A 67 13.76 -1.88 6.66
CA ILE A 67 14.85 -2.84 6.87
C ILE A 67 15.66 -2.48 8.13
N ALA A 68 16.20 -3.50 8.80
CA ALA A 68 17.12 -3.32 9.90
C ALA A 68 18.47 -2.78 9.41
N LYS A 69 18.84 -1.57 9.84
CA LYS A 69 20.15 -0.96 9.52
C LYS A 69 21.32 -1.75 10.11
N GLU A 70 21.11 -2.33 11.29
CA GLU A 70 22.09 -3.16 11.99
C GLU A 70 21.45 -4.44 12.55
N GLY A 71 22.29 -5.44 12.81
CA GLY A 71 21.87 -6.65 13.49
C GLY A 71 21.84 -6.46 15.00
N GLY A 72 20.82 -7.00 15.66
CA GLY A 72 20.60 -6.75 17.07
C GLY A 72 19.33 -7.41 17.61
N ARG A 73 19.01 -7.12 18.86
CA ARG A 73 17.77 -7.58 19.52
C ARG A 73 16.74 -6.45 19.51
N ILE A 74 15.50 -6.77 19.16
CA ILE A 74 14.42 -5.78 19.21
C ILE A 74 14.05 -5.50 20.65
N GLN A 75 14.19 -4.25 21.05
CA GLN A 75 13.91 -3.79 22.40
C GLN A 75 12.47 -3.33 22.55
N TYR A 76 11.96 -2.60 21.56
CA TYR A 76 10.64 -1.97 21.61
C TYR A 76 10.01 -1.92 20.22
N ILE A 77 8.68 -2.08 20.17
CA ILE A 77 7.88 -2.04 18.95
C ILE A 77 6.62 -1.23 19.25
N ASP A 78 6.35 -0.27 18.39
CA ASP A 78 5.13 0.50 18.32
C ASP A 78 4.65 0.57 16.86
N ALA A 79 3.44 1.06 16.63
CA ALA A 79 2.89 1.27 15.29
C ALA A 79 3.75 2.22 14.44
N GLY A 80 4.37 3.22 15.08
CA GLY A 80 5.18 4.24 14.41
C GLY A 80 6.69 4.08 14.57
N ASN A 81 7.18 3.20 15.45
CA ASN A 81 8.62 3.13 15.77
C ASN A 81 9.06 1.71 16.15
N ILE A 82 10.20 1.28 15.63
CA ILE A 82 10.89 0.05 16.05
C ILE A 82 12.27 0.39 16.58
N THR A 83 12.61 -0.14 17.75
CA THR A 83 13.90 0.11 18.40
C THR A 83 14.71 -1.17 18.51
N ILE A 84 15.95 -1.15 18.00
CA ILE A 84 16.86 -2.29 17.96
C ILE A 84 18.10 -1.97 18.79
N THR A 85 18.43 -2.84 19.75
CA THR A 85 19.71 -2.80 20.47
C THR A 85 20.77 -3.52 19.62
N SER A 86 21.73 -2.77 19.12
CA SER A 86 22.81 -3.29 18.26
C SER A 86 23.72 -4.24 19.04
N SER A 87 24.06 -5.38 18.44
CA SER A 87 25.02 -6.32 19.01
C SER A 87 26.46 -5.81 18.93
N VAL A 88 26.75 -4.82 18.07
CA VAL A 88 28.11 -4.36 17.76
C VAL A 88 28.48 -3.12 18.58
N VAL A 89 27.59 -2.13 18.65
CA VAL A 89 27.89 -0.81 19.24
C VAL A 89 27.30 -0.66 20.66
N GLN A 90 26.52 -1.63 21.15
CA GLN A 90 25.71 -1.49 22.37
C GLN A 90 24.82 -0.23 22.39
N ASP A 91 24.53 0.31 21.21
CA ASP A 91 23.68 1.48 21.03
C ASP A 91 22.28 1.08 20.55
N THR A 92 21.33 1.97 20.76
CA THR A 92 19.92 1.76 20.51
C THR A 92 19.51 2.52 19.25
N ILE A 93 19.24 1.79 18.18
CA ILE A 93 18.91 2.37 16.87
C ILE A 93 17.39 2.34 16.69
N GLY A 94 16.80 3.53 16.60
CA GLY A 94 15.40 3.73 16.24
C GLY A 94 15.19 3.71 14.73
N THR A 95 14.12 3.05 14.29
CA THR A 95 13.61 3.10 12.92
C THR A 95 12.16 3.59 12.97
N GLU A 96 11.91 4.76 12.39
CA GLU A 96 10.56 5.32 12.27
C GLU A 96 9.80 4.61 11.14
N LEU A 97 8.55 4.29 11.41
CA LEU A 97 7.63 3.66 10.47
C LEU A 97 6.63 4.68 9.95
N ILE A 98 6.29 4.52 8.68
CA ILE A 98 5.29 5.36 8.03
C ILE A 98 3.89 4.91 8.45
N VAL A 99 3.10 5.79 9.05
CA VAL A 99 1.74 5.49 9.49
C VAL A 99 0.74 6.38 8.74
N TYR A 100 -0.18 5.76 7.97
CA TYR A 100 -1.29 6.43 7.25
C TYR A 100 -0.87 7.66 6.44
N GLN A 101 0.27 7.58 5.75
CA GLN A 101 0.74 8.66 4.90
C GLN A 101 0.07 8.61 3.54
N ARG A 102 -0.29 9.78 3.01
CA ARG A 102 -0.82 9.91 1.66
C ARG A 102 0.29 9.77 0.61
N SER A 103 0.01 9.03 -0.46
CA SER A 103 0.81 9.03 -1.69
C SER A 103 0.38 10.13 -2.68
N ASN A 104 1.21 10.36 -3.71
CA ASN A 104 0.87 11.28 -4.81
C ASN A 104 -0.39 10.84 -5.58
N SER A 105 -0.68 9.54 -5.61
CA SER A 105 -1.85 8.96 -6.27
C SER A 105 -3.03 8.74 -5.31
N ASN A 106 -3.06 9.44 -4.16
CA ASN A 106 -4.10 9.35 -3.12
C ASN A 106 -4.24 7.97 -2.45
N THR A 107 -3.30 7.06 -2.67
CA THR A 107 -3.28 5.77 -1.96
C THR A 107 -2.67 5.93 -0.57
N CYS A 108 -3.01 5.01 0.33
CA CYS A 108 -2.44 4.97 1.68
C CYS A 108 -1.12 4.21 1.70
N ILE A 109 -0.07 4.87 2.20
CA ILE A 109 1.22 4.25 2.55
C ILE A 109 1.22 4.04 4.06
N HIS A 110 1.32 2.77 4.46
CA HIS A 110 1.35 2.39 5.86
C HIS A 110 2.25 1.18 6.04
N GLN A 111 3.18 1.28 6.98
CA GLN A 111 4.12 0.23 7.34
C GLN A 111 3.66 -0.45 8.61
N LYS A 112 3.63 -1.79 8.59
CA LYS A 112 3.23 -2.64 9.70
C LYS A 112 4.43 -3.42 10.22
N PRO A 113 4.80 -3.29 11.50
CA PRO A 113 5.84 -4.13 12.11
C PRO A 113 5.54 -5.62 11.90
N ARG A 114 6.54 -6.38 11.47
CA ARG A 114 6.44 -7.84 11.28
C ARG A 114 7.09 -8.63 12.42
N VAL A 115 8.09 -8.03 13.03
CA VAL A 115 8.93 -8.65 14.06
C VAL A 115 8.28 -8.58 15.44
N ARG A 116 8.77 -9.39 16.39
CA ARG A 116 8.29 -9.39 17.78
C ARG A 116 9.32 -8.81 18.74
N GLN A 117 8.84 -8.26 19.86
CA GLN A 117 9.72 -7.76 20.91
C GLN A 117 10.61 -8.90 21.43
N GLY A 118 11.91 -8.62 21.56
CA GLY A 118 12.90 -9.59 22.01
C GLY A 118 13.47 -10.50 20.91
N GLU A 119 12.96 -10.46 19.69
CA GLU A 119 13.49 -11.21 18.55
C GLU A 119 14.84 -10.65 18.08
N TYR A 120 15.72 -11.52 17.56
CA TYR A 120 17.01 -11.12 16.99
C TYR A 120 16.91 -10.96 15.48
N VAL A 121 17.33 -9.81 14.98
CA VAL A 121 17.32 -9.48 13.55
C VAL A 121 18.74 -9.33 13.01
N LYS A 122 18.91 -9.63 11.73
CA LYS A 122 20.17 -9.40 11.01
C LYS A 122 20.12 -8.07 10.27
N ARG A 123 21.28 -7.49 10.00
CA ARG A 123 21.40 -6.34 9.10
C ARG A 123 20.79 -6.67 7.73
N GLY A 124 19.95 -5.78 7.22
CA GLY A 124 19.24 -5.94 5.95
C GLY A 124 17.96 -6.80 6.03
N GLN A 125 17.62 -7.35 7.20
CA GLN A 125 16.37 -8.07 7.37
C GLN A 125 15.18 -7.10 7.36
N ILE A 126 14.08 -7.49 6.71
CA ILE A 126 12.84 -6.72 6.69
C ILE A 126 12.18 -6.80 8.07
N ILE A 127 11.96 -5.64 8.70
CA ILE A 127 11.38 -5.51 10.03
C ILE A 127 9.93 -5.02 10.01
N ALA A 128 9.53 -4.30 8.96
CA ALA A 128 8.14 -3.90 8.73
C ALA A 128 7.77 -4.04 7.26
N ASP A 129 6.59 -4.60 7.02
CA ASP A 129 5.97 -4.69 5.71
C ASP A 129 5.28 -3.36 5.36
N SER A 130 5.17 -3.05 4.07
CA SER A 130 4.44 -1.90 3.55
C SER A 130 3.00 -2.26 3.17
N ALA A 131 2.24 -1.29 2.67
CA ALA A 131 0.83 -1.47 2.30
C ALA A 131 0.63 -2.51 1.17
N ALA A 132 1.63 -2.75 0.33
CA ALA A 132 1.59 -3.71 -0.77
C ALA A 132 2.66 -4.80 -0.65
N THR A 133 3.09 -5.13 0.58
CA THR A 133 3.98 -6.26 0.82
C THR A 133 3.47 -7.12 1.96
N VAL A 134 3.70 -8.42 1.86
CA VAL A 134 3.40 -9.37 2.94
C VAL A 134 4.62 -10.22 3.12
N GLY A 135 5.11 -10.36 4.35
CA GLY A 135 6.23 -11.24 4.65
C GLY A 135 7.49 -10.93 3.82
N GLY A 136 7.71 -9.66 3.50
CA GLY A 136 8.86 -9.19 2.71
C GLY A 136 8.77 -9.41 1.20
N GLU A 137 7.62 -9.87 0.69
CA GLU A 137 7.38 -10.07 -0.75
C GLU A 137 6.32 -9.10 -1.25
N LEU A 138 6.45 -8.69 -2.51
CA LEU A 138 5.45 -7.89 -3.21
C LEU A 138 4.10 -8.62 -3.21
N SER A 139 3.04 -7.91 -2.83
CA SER A 139 1.69 -8.46 -2.70
C SER A 139 0.68 -7.38 -3.11
N LEU A 140 0.37 -7.37 -4.41
CA LEU A 140 -0.48 -6.34 -5.04
C LEU A 140 -1.99 -6.65 -4.97
N GLY A 141 -2.37 -7.83 -4.48
CA GLY A 141 -3.75 -8.30 -4.54
C GLY A 141 -4.05 -9.41 -3.52
N LYS A 142 -5.04 -10.23 -3.85
CA LYS A 142 -5.52 -11.38 -3.06
C LYS A 142 -5.65 -12.62 -3.92
N ASN A 143 -5.46 -13.79 -3.32
CA ASN A 143 -5.76 -15.05 -4.01
C ASN A 143 -7.26 -15.35 -3.87
N ILE A 144 -7.92 -15.67 -4.98
CA ILE A 144 -9.34 -16.00 -5.00
C ILE A 144 -9.57 -17.32 -5.73
N LEU A 145 -10.63 -18.03 -5.34
CA LEU A 145 -11.10 -19.20 -6.08
C LEU A 145 -11.84 -18.72 -7.33
N VAL A 146 -11.42 -19.22 -8.49
CA VAL A 146 -12.00 -18.86 -9.79
C VAL A 146 -12.59 -20.11 -10.44
N ALA A 147 -13.80 -19.97 -10.99
CA ALA A 147 -14.42 -20.97 -11.85
C ALA A 147 -14.43 -20.46 -13.29
N TYR A 148 -13.87 -21.24 -14.21
CA TYR A 148 -13.82 -20.89 -15.63
C TYR A 148 -14.98 -21.56 -16.37
N MET A 149 -16.14 -20.88 -16.44
CA MET A 149 -17.34 -21.34 -17.14
C MET A 149 -18.22 -20.17 -17.57
N PRO A 150 -18.99 -20.28 -18.67
CA PRO A 150 -20.02 -19.30 -18.99
C PRO A 150 -21.14 -19.31 -17.93
N TRP A 151 -21.65 -18.15 -17.55
CA TRP A 151 -22.70 -18.04 -16.53
C TRP A 151 -23.79 -17.06 -16.95
N GLU A 152 -24.89 -17.60 -17.50
CA GLU A 152 -26.14 -16.87 -17.82
C GLU A 152 -25.95 -15.55 -18.61
N GLY A 153 -24.84 -15.41 -19.35
CA GLY A 153 -24.50 -14.20 -20.09
C GLY A 153 -23.91 -13.06 -19.26
N TYR A 154 -23.79 -13.20 -17.93
CA TYR A 154 -23.20 -12.16 -17.07
C TYR A 154 -21.69 -12.00 -17.26
N ASN A 155 -21.00 -13.04 -17.74
CA ASN A 155 -19.59 -12.98 -18.12
C ASN A 155 -19.39 -12.93 -19.64
N PHE A 156 -20.27 -12.20 -20.34
CA PHE A 156 -20.12 -11.95 -21.76
C PHE A 156 -18.88 -11.07 -22.05
N GLU A 157 -18.12 -11.43 -23.09
CA GLU A 157 -16.84 -10.79 -23.45
C GLU A 157 -15.85 -10.74 -22.27
N ASP A 158 -15.50 -9.54 -21.80
CA ASP A 158 -14.52 -9.29 -20.74
C ASP A 158 -15.17 -9.01 -19.38
N ALA A 159 -16.49 -9.21 -19.26
CA ALA A 159 -17.21 -9.02 -18.00
C ALA A 159 -16.83 -10.12 -16.98
N ILE A 160 -16.61 -9.69 -15.72
CA ILE A 160 -16.26 -10.59 -14.61
C ILE A 160 -17.43 -10.63 -13.63
N LEU A 161 -17.97 -11.82 -13.40
CA LEU A 161 -18.92 -12.07 -12.34
C LEU A 161 -18.18 -12.29 -11.03
N ILE A 162 -18.56 -11.55 -9.99
CA ILE A 162 -17.97 -11.65 -8.66
C ILE A 162 -18.98 -12.16 -7.64
N SER A 163 -18.49 -12.90 -6.65
CA SER A 163 -19.29 -13.27 -5.48
C SER A 163 -19.42 -12.09 -4.53
N GLU A 164 -20.62 -11.88 -3.98
CA GLU A 164 -20.86 -10.88 -2.93
C GLU A 164 -19.95 -11.06 -1.70
N ARG A 165 -19.47 -12.30 -1.46
CA ARG A 165 -18.50 -12.60 -0.40
C ARG A 165 -17.28 -11.69 -0.46
N LEU A 166 -16.82 -11.33 -1.66
CA LEU A 166 -15.66 -10.45 -1.84
C LEU A 166 -15.87 -9.05 -1.23
N VAL A 167 -17.13 -8.60 -1.15
CA VAL A 167 -17.52 -7.33 -0.54
C VAL A 167 -17.72 -7.51 0.97
N TYR A 168 -18.48 -8.52 1.40
CA TYR A 168 -18.78 -8.72 2.81
C TYR A 168 -17.57 -9.10 3.67
N GLU A 169 -16.53 -9.70 3.07
CA GLU A 169 -15.29 -10.06 3.75
C GLU A 169 -14.14 -9.06 3.51
N ASP A 170 -14.43 -7.88 2.94
CA ASP A 170 -13.45 -6.81 2.70
C ASP A 170 -12.19 -7.24 1.93
N ILE A 171 -12.33 -8.20 1.00
CA ILE A 171 -11.19 -8.84 0.33
C ILE A 171 -10.44 -7.85 -0.57
N PHE A 172 -11.19 -7.03 -1.32
CA PHE A 172 -10.64 -6.02 -2.23
C PHE A 172 -10.79 -4.58 -1.70
N THR A 173 -10.95 -4.41 -0.39
CA THR A 173 -11.08 -3.09 0.25
C THR A 173 -9.72 -2.39 0.28
N SER A 174 -9.71 -1.07 0.00
CA SER A 174 -8.51 -0.23 -0.01
C SER A 174 -8.80 1.15 0.62
N PHE A 175 -7.75 1.84 1.08
CA PHE A 175 -7.87 3.19 1.63
C PHE A 175 -7.34 4.24 0.65
N GLN A 176 -8.15 5.29 0.46
CA GLN A 176 -7.77 6.47 -0.29
C GLN A 176 -7.81 7.70 0.62
N ILE A 177 -6.74 8.49 0.59
CA ILE A 177 -6.59 9.71 1.38
C ILE A 177 -6.60 10.89 0.42
N VAL A 178 -7.65 11.70 0.47
CA VAL A 178 -7.81 12.91 -0.34
C VAL A 178 -7.50 14.13 0.52
N ARG A 179 -6.74 15.07 -0.03
CA ARG A 179 -6.43 16.36 0.60
C ARG A 179 -7.27 17.42 -0.09
N TYR A 180 -8.09 18.11 0.69
CA TYR A 180 -8.79 19.30 0.28
C TYR A 180 -8.01 20.49 0.82
N GLU A 181 -7.72 21.46 -0.05
CA GLU A 181 -7.03 22.70 0.31
C GLU A 181 -7.95 23.86 -0.03
N ILE A 182 -8.08 24.78 0.92
CA ILE A 182 -8.77 26.04 0.74
C ILE A 182 -7.84 27.15 1.23
N GLY A 183 -7.75 28.23 0.45
CA GLY A 183 -7.03 29.45 0.82
C GLY A 183 -8.03 30.57 1.06
N ALA A 184 -7.74 31.44 2.03
CA ALA A 184 -8.45 32.69 2.22
C ALA A 184 -7.65 33.83 1.59
N TYR A 185 -8.28 34.63 0.75
CA TYR A 185 -7.62 35.69 0.00
C TYR A 185 -8.13 37.08 0.37
N TRP A 186 -7.30 38.09 0.09
CA TRP A 186 -7.71 39.47 0.19
C TRP A 186 -8.42 39.88 -1.10
N THR A 187 -9.68 40.29 -0.99
CA THR A 187 -10.45 40.79 -2.14
C THR A 187 -10.66 42.30 -2.02
N ASN A 188 -11.05 42.93 -3.13
CA ASN A 188 -11.42 44.36 -3.14
C ASN A 188 -12.63 44.67 -2.25
N GLN A 189 -13.45 43.66 -1.94
CA GLN A 189 -14.65 43.77 -1.09
C GLN A 189 -14.35 43.47 0.39
N GLY A 190 -13.12 43.09 0.73
CA GLY A 190 -12.69 42.73 2.08
C GLY A 190 -11.92 41.40 2.13
N PRO A 191 -11.32 41.08 3.29
CA PRO A 191 -10.68 39.79 3.50
C PRO A 191 -11.72 38.66 3.60
N GLU A 192 -11.42 37.53 2.96
CA GLU A 192 -12.13 36.28 3.26
C GLU A 192 -11.75 35.79 4.66
N VAL A 193 -12.73 35.33 5.42
CA VAL A 193 -12.55 34.85 6.79
C VAL A 193 -13.10 33.43 6.90
N ILE A 194 -12.27 32.52 7.41
CA ILE A 194 -12.70 31.17 7.78
C ILE A 194 -13.39 31.29 9.15
N THR A 195 -14.67 30.96 9.21
CA THR A 195 -15.49 31.05 10.43
C THR A 195 -16.57 29.97 10.45
N ARG A 196 -17.00 29.60 11.66
CA ARG A 196 -18.16 28.72 11.90
C ARG A 196 -19.49 29.41 11.60
N GLU A 197 -19.53 30.75 11.65
CA GLU A 197 -20.73 31.55 11.46
C GLU A 197 -21.08 31.70 9.98
N ILE A 198 -21.72 30.67 9.42
CA ILE A 198 -22.14 30.66 8.01
C ILE A 198 -23.58 31.19 7.90
N PRO A 199 -23.85 32.27 7.14
CA PRO A 199 -25.19 32.82 6.99
C PRO A 199 -26.10 31.82 6.27
N HIS A 200 -27.37 31.79 6.66
CA HIS A 200 -28.42 30.95 6.06
C HIS A 200 -28.22 29.43 6.15
N LEU A 201 -27.36 28.95 7.07
CA LEU A 201 -27.16 27.52 7.31
C LEU A 201 -27.80 27.06 8.64
N ASP A 202 -28.40 25.86 8.63
CA ASP A 202 -28.94 25.24 9.84
C ASP A 202 -27.83 24.77 10.78
N ALA A 203 -28.04 24.93 12.09
CA ALA A 203 -27.10 24.52 13.13
C ALA A 203 -26.75 23.01 13.09
N HIS A 204 -27.66 22.18 12.55
CA HIS A 204 -27.44 20.75 12.40
C HIS A 204 -26.31 20.43 11.41
N LEU A 205 -26.13 21.22 10.34
CA LEU A 205 -25.05 21.03 9.37
C LEU A 205 -23.69 21.47 9.93
N LEU A 206 -23.69 22.43 10.86
CA LEU A 206 -22.49 22.97 11.52
C LEU A 206 -22.01 22.10 12.69
N ARG A 207 -22.65 20.96 12.98
CA ARG A 207 -22.34 20.11 14.14
C ARG A 207 -20.93 19.51 14.11
N HIS A 208 -20.34 19.36 12.92
CA HIS A 208 -19.01 18.79 12.73
C HIS A 208 -17.88 19.83 12.67
N LEU A 209 -18.21 21.12 12.70
CA LEU A 209 -17.21 22.19 12.72
C LEU A 209 -16.74 22.44 14.16
N ASP A 210 -15.51 22.91 14.31
CA ASP A 210 -14.96 23.45 15.56
C ASP A 210 -15.33 24.95 15.72
N GLU A 211 -14.73 25.61 16.71
CA GLU A 211 -14.92 27.04 16.97
C GLU A 211 -14.35 27.93 15.84
N ASN A 212 -13.35 27.46 15.11
CA ASN A 212 -12.68 28.19 14.03
C ASN A 212 -13.35 27.96 12.65
N GLY A 213 -14.36 27.11 12.56
CA GLY A 213 -14.99 26.73 11.29
C GLY A 213 -14.26 25.63 10.51
N LEU A 214 -13.36 24.88 11.16
CA LEU A 214 -12.68 23.71 10.62
C LEU A 214 -13.42 22.44 11.02
N VAL A 215 -13.39 21.40 10.18
CA VAL A 215 -14.02 20.12 10.50
C VAL A 215 -13.22 19.40 11.60
N MET A 216 -13.92 18.92 12.63
CA MET A 216 -13.31 18.14 13.70
C MET A 216 -12.83 16.78 13.19
N ILE A 217 -11.62 16.38 13.62
CA ILE A 217 -11.02 15.07 13.27
C ILE A 217 -11.94 13.94 13.76
N GLY A 218 -12.18 12.95 12.88
CA GLY A 218 -13.08 11.82 13.17
C GLY A 218 -14.55 12.09 12.84
N SER A 219 -14.88 13.27 12.30
CA SER A 219 -16.21 13.53 11.76
C SER A 219 -16.46 12.74 10.48
N TRP A 220 -17.69 12.22 10.36
CA TRP A 220 -18.19 11.66 9.11
C TRP A 220 -18.78 12.78 8.26
N ILE A 221 -18.24 12.96 7.05
CA ILE A 221 -18.62 14.00 6.08
C ILE A 221 -19.41 13.36 4.94
#